data_AF-T0Y9U8-F1
#
_entry.id   AF-T0Y9U8-F1
#
_cell.length_a   1.000
_cell.length_b   1.000
_cell.length_c   1.000
_cell.angle_alpha   90.00
_cell.angle_beta   90.00
_cell.angle_gamma   90.00
#
_symmetry.space_group_name_H-M   'P 1'
#
loop_
_entity.id
_entity.type
_entity.pdbx_description
1 polymer ?
#
loop_
_entity_poly.entity_id
_entity_poly.type
_entity_poly.pdbx_seq_one_letter_code
_entity_poly.pdbx_strand_id
1 'polypeptide(L)'
;MNEVQITLLISLGLVIMVMLLFLRRWAPTLIAALAAPLSVTGAFIVMYLFGYTLDNFSLMALVIAIGFVVDDAIVVIENIHRHLEKGLRPMDAALAGTREVGFTVVSITVSLVAVFAPLLFMTGFFGMLFREFSVTLVAAILISALVSLTLTPSLCGQFLRAHPP
;
A
#
# COMPACT_ATOMS: atom_id res chain seq x y z
N MET A 1 -15.58 -23.82 1.69
CA MET A 1 -14.27 -23.72 0.99
C MET A 1 -14.43 -23.00 -0.35
N ASN A 2 -15.30 -23.46 -1.27
CA ASN A 2 -15.54 -22.76 -2.55
C ASN A 2 -16.11 -21.33 -2.42
N GLU A 3 -17.03 -21.08 -1.48
CA GLU A 3 -17.62 -19.73 -1.35
C GLU A 3 -16.60 -18.67 -0.93
N VAL A 4 -15.73 -18.98 0.03
CA VAL A 4 -14.66 -18.06 0.47
C VAL A 4 -13.67 -17.79 -0.68
N GLN A 5 -13.31 -18.81 -1.46
CA GLN A 5 -12.45 -18.63 -2.63
C GLN A 5 -13.11 -17.76 -3.71
N ILE A 6 -14.42 -17.95 -3.98
CA ILE A 6 -15.17 -17.15 -4.95
C ILE A 6 -15.30 -15.70 -4.48
N THR A 7 -15.61 -15.45 -3.22
CA THR A 7 -15.73 -14.09 -2.68
C THR A 7 -14.39 -13.35 -2.72
N LEU A 8 -13.28 -14.03 -2.43
CA LEU A 8 -11.94 -13.46 -2.57
C LEU A 8 -11.60 -13.12 -4.03
N LEU A 9 -11.96 -14.00 -4.97
CA LEU A 9 -11.73 -13.78 -6.42
C LEU A 9 -12.54 -12.61 -6.96
N ILE A 10 -13.82 -12.51 -6.57
CA ILE A 10 -14.70 -11.39 -6.95
C ILE A 10 -14.20 -10.08 -6.33
N SER A 11 -13.81 -10.09 -5.04
CA SER A 11 -13.29 -8.91 -4.36
C SER A 11 -11.99 -8.40 -4.99
N LEU A 12 -11.06 -9.30 -5.31
CA LEU A 12 -9.82 -8.97 -6.01
C LEU A 12 -10.10 -8.39 -7.41
N GLY A 13 -11.00 -9.01 -8.18
CA GLY A 13 -11.41 -8.53 -9.50
C GLY A 13 -12.04 -7.14 -9.44
N LEU A 14 -12.87 -6.87 -8.43
CA LEU A 14 -13.52 -5.57 -8.24
C LEU A 14 -12.51 -4.47 -7.90
N VAL A 15 -11.53 -4.76 -7.04
CA VAL A 15 -10.45 -3.82 -6.68
C VAL A 15 -9.63 -3.45 -7.93
N ILE A 16 -9.22 -4.44 -8.73
CA ILE A 16 -8.46 -4.22 -9.96
C ILE A 16 -9.27 -3.37 -10.96
N MET A 17 -10.56 -3.68 -11.14
CA MET A 17 -11.43 -2.93 -12.05
C MET A 17 -11.61 -1.47 -11.62
N VAL A 18 -11.78 -1.21 -10.32
CA VAL A 18 -11.87 0.15 -9.78
C VAL A 18 -10.56 0.91 -9.95
N MET A 19 -9.40 0.28 -9.68
CA MET A 19 -8.09 0.88 -9.91
C MET A 19 -7.89 1.25 -11.39
N LEU A 20 -8.28 0.36 -12.31
CA LEU A 20 -8.16 0.58 -13.76
C LEU A 20 -9.05 1.73 -14.24
N LEU A 21 -10.24 1.87 -13.65
CA LEU A 21 -11.18 2.93 -13.96
C LEU A 21 -10.73 4.30 -13.43
N PHE A 22 -10.08 4.35 -12.26
CA PHE A 22 -9.61 5.60 -11.65
C PHE A 22 -8.31 6.14 -12.25
N LEU A 23 -7.31 5.29 -12.54
CA LEU A 23 -5.99 5.80 -12.93
C LEU A 23 -5.86 6.18 -14.41
N ARG A 24 -6.71 5.66 -15.30
CA ARG A 24 -6.84 6.06 -16.72
C ARG A 24 -5.51 6.10 -17.53
N ARG A 25 -4.40 5.55 -17.00
CA ARG A 25 -3.06 5.42 -17.61
C ARG A 25 -2.34 4.15 -17.11
N TRP A 26 -1.81 3.36 -18.03
CA TRP A 26 -1.31 2.00 -17.78
C TRP A 26 -0.05 1.91 -16.90
N ALA A 27 0.92 2.82 -17.05
CA ALA A 27 2.20 2.72 -16.34
C ALA A 27 2.09 3.00 -14.81
N PRO A 28 1.47 4.10 -14.34
CA PRO A 28 1.16 4.31 -12.92
C PRO A 28 0.38 3.15 -12.29
N THR A 29 -0.60 2.62 -13.02
CA THR A 29 -1.46 1.53 -12.57
C THR A 29 -0.68 0.24 -12.35
N LEU A 30 0.22 -0.11 -13.26
CA LEU A 30 1.08 -1.30 -13.12
C LEU A 30 2.02 -1.19 -11.92
N ILE A 31 2.57 0.00 -11.64
CA ILE A 31 3.46 0.20 -10.49
C ILE A 31 2.69 0.04 -9.18
N ALA A 32 1.51 0.67 -9.06
CA ALA A 32 0.65 0.51 -7.88
C ALA A 32 0.16 -0.94 -7.71
N ALA A 33 -0.19 -1.61 -8.80
CA ALA A 33 -0.61 -3.01 -8.80
C ALA A 33 0.50 -3.99 -8.38
N LEU A 34 1.78 -3.62 -8.55
CA LEU A 34 2.92 -4.38 -8.03
C LEU A 34 3.20 -4.07 -6.55
N ALA A 35 3.01 -2.81 -6.13
CA ALA A 35 3.24 -2.40 -4.74
C ALA A 35 2.28 -3.08 -3.76
N ALA A 36 1.02 -3.27 -4.14
CA ALA A 36 0.00 -3.94 -3.34
C ALA A 36 0.39 -5.38 -2.90
N PRO A 37 0.67 -6.33 -3.83
CA PRO A 37 1.04 -7.70 -3.47
C PRO A 37 2.36 -7.78 -2.72
N LEU A 38 3.33 -6.91 -3.02
CA LEU A 38 4.59 -6.82 -2.27
C LEU A 38 4.35 -6.45 -0.81
N SER A 39 3.48 -5.47 -0.55
CA SER A 39 3.18 -5.01 0.81
C SER A 39 2.39 -6.06 1.60
N VAL A 40 1.42 -6.72 0.96
CA VAL A 40 0.67 -7.83 1.55
C VAL A 40 1.58 -9.02 1.86
N THR A 41 2.51 -9.35 0.96
CA THR A 41 3.51 -10.41 1.21
C THR A 41 4.40 -10.07 2.40
N GLY A 42 4.81 -8.81 2.51
CA GLY A 42 5.52 -8.32 3.69
C GLY A 42 4.71 -8.46 4.97
N ALA A 43 3.42 -8.12 4.95
CA ALA A 43 2.54 -8.29 6.10
C ALA A 43 2.43 -9.75 6.52
N PHE A 44 2.36 -10.69 5.57
CA PHE A 44 2.39 -12.12 5.86
C PHE A 44 3.68 -12.58 6.53
N ILE A 45 4.83 -12.04 6.14
CA ILE A 45 6.10 -12.33 6.81
C ILE A 45 6.04 -11.89 8.27
N VAL A 46 5.52 -10.69 8.54
CA VAL A 46 5.36 -10.20 9.92
C VAL A 46 4.38 -11.06 10.70
N MET A 47 3.23 -11.41 10.13
CA MET A 47 2.27 -12.32 10.78
C MET A 47 2.90 -13.66 11.14
N TYR A 48 3.69 -14.24 10.22
CA TYR A 48 4.41 -15.49 10.45
C TYR A 48 5.41 -15.39 11.61
N LEU A 49 6.16 -14.28 11.70
CA LEU A 49 7.11 -14.04 12.80
C LEU A 49 6.42 -13.90 14.16
N PHE A 50 5.20 -13.34 14.20
CA PHE A 50 4.40 -13.23 15.43
C PHE A 50 3.53 -14.46 15.72
N GLY A 51 3.58 -15.48 14.85
CA GLY A 51 2.81 -16.72 14.99
C GLY A 51 1.31 -16.55 14.77
N TYR A 52 0.89 -15.49 14.06
CA TYR A 52 -0.52 -15.26 13.75
C TYR A 52 -0.98 -16.09 12.56
N THR A 53 -2.20 -16.61 12.67
CA THR A 53 -2.84 -17.40 11.61
C THR A 53 -3.68 -16.53 10.69
N LEU A 54 -3.97 -17.05 9.50
CA LEU A 54 -4.94 -16.43 8.60
C LEU A 54 -6.37 -16.74 9.09
N ASP A 55 -7.03 -15.72 9.60
CA ASP A 55 -8.37 -15.76 10.17
C ASP A 55 -9.24 -14.63 9.59
N ASN A 56 -10.50 -14.52 10.02
CA ASN A 56 -11.39 -13.50 9.49
C ASN A 56 -10.93 -12.06 9.82
N PHE A 57 -10.30 -11.84 10.98
CA PHE A 57 -9.85 -10.50 11.40
C PHE A 57 -8.60 -10.06 10.64
N SER A 58 -7.61 -10.93 10.50
CA SER A 58 -6.42 -10.68 9.68
C SER A 58 -6.78 -10.50 8.21
N LEU A 59 -7.73 -11.26 7.66
CA LEU A 59 -8.26 -11.04 6.31
C LEU A 59 -8.90 -9.65 6.17
N MET A 60 -9.72 -9.24 7.14
CA MET A 60 -10.32 -7.89 7.14
C MET A 60 -9.23 -6.80 7.20
N ALA A 61 -8.20 -7.00 8.02
CA ALA A 61 -7.05 -6.09 8.10
C ALA A 61 -6.32 -5.98 6.75
N LEU A 62 -6.08 -7.09 6.06
CA LEU A 62 -5.41 -7.10 4.76
C LEU A 62 -6.24 -6.43 3.66
N VAL A 63 -7.56 -6.63 3.66
CA VAL A 63 -8.46 -5.96 2.69
C VAL A 63 -8.41 -4.44 2.89
N ILE A 64 -8.46 -3.97 4.14
CA ILE A 64 -8.34 -2.53 4.45
C ILE A 64 -6.93 -2.03 4.10
N ALA A 65 -5.89 -2.81 4.40
CA ALA A 65 -4.50 -2.46 4.13
C ALA A 65 -4.24 -2.21 2.65
N ILE A 66 -4.85 -3.00 1.75
CA ILE A 66 -4.71 -2.80 0.30
C ILE A 66 -5.13 -1.39 -0.10
N GLY A 67 -6.19 -0.84 0.52
CA GLY A 67 -6.61 0.54 0.28
C GLY A 67 -5.52 1.56 0.64
N PHE A 68 -4.94 1.43 1.83
CA PHE A 68 -3.82 2.28 2.27
C PHE A 68 -2.58 2.12 1.39
N VAL A 69 -2.28 0.89 0.96
CA VAL A 69 -1.10 0.63 0.12
C VAL A 69 -1.21 1.30 -1.24
N VAL A 70 -2.40 1.21 -1.84
CA VAL A 70 -2.66 1.83 -3.13
C VAL A 70 -2.65 3.36 -3.00
N ASP A 71 -3.20 3.91 -1.92
CA ASP A 71 -3.16 5.36 -1.64
C ASP A 71 -1.73 5.89 -1.53
N ASP A 72 -0.88 5.24 -0.71
CA ASP A 72 0.54 5.62 -0.56
C ASP A 72 1.28 5.63 -1.91
N ALA A 73 1.06 4.60 -2.73
CA ALA A 73 1.68 4.50 -4.04
C ALA A 73 1.17 5.60 -4.98
N ILE A 74 -0.14 5.87 -5.00
CA ILE A 74 -0.75 6.89 -5.86
C ILE A 74 -0.22 8.28 -5.49
N VAL A 75 -0.16 8.63 -4.21
CA VAL A 75 0.32 9.95 -3.76
C VAL A 75 1.75 10.21 -4.26
N VAL A 76 2.63 9.22 -4.16
CA VAL A 76 4.01 9.33 -4.67
C VAL A 76 4.03 9.45 -6.19
N ILE A 77 3.31 8.57 -6.90
CA ILE A 77 3.30 8.56 -8.37
C ILE A 77 2.73 9.87 -8.93
N GLU A 78 1.65 10.39 -8.34
CA GLU A 78 1.02 11.63 -8.78
C GLU A 78 1.96 12.83 -8.60
N ASN A 79 2.70 12.88 -7.49
CA ASN A 79 3.66 13.96 -7.30
C ASN A 79 4.86 13.86 -8.26
N ILE A 80 5.33 12.65 -8.56
CA ILE A 80 6.37 12.42 -9.58
C ILE A 80 5.84 12.84 -10.96
N HIS A 81 4.60 12.50 -11.28
CA HIS A 81 3.97 12.86 -12.56
C HIS A 81 3.85 14.37 -12.72
N ARG A 82 3.46 15.08 -11.65
CA ARG A 82 3.43 16.54 -11.61
C ARG A 82 4.80 17.16 -11.91
N HIS A 83 5.89 16.53 -11.47
CA HIS A 83 7.26 16.99 -11.74
C HIS A 83 7.71 16.68 -13.18
N LEU A 84 7.30 15.54 -13.73
CA LEU A 84 7.50 15.20 -15.14
C LEU A 84 6.80 16.20 -16.07
N GLU A 85 5.57 16.61 -15.76
CA GLU A 85 4.83 17.61 -16.55
C GLU A 85 5.48 19.00 -16.50
N LYS A 86 6.25 19.30 -15.45
CA LYS A 86 7.08 20.52 -15.36
C LYS A 86 8.38 20.44 -16.19
N GLY A 87 8.60 19.35 -16.93
CA GLY A 87 9.74 19.17 -17.82
C GLY A 87 10.99 18.58 -17.16
N LEU A 88 10.89 18.06 -15.94
CA LEU A 88 12.01 17.37 -15.29
C LEU A 88 12.25 16.00 -15.94
N ARG A 89 13.52 15.57 -15.98
CA ARG A 89 13.87 14.22 -16.41
C ARG A 89 13.28 13.18 -15.44
N PRO A 90 12.92 11.97 -15.88
CA PRO A 90 12.24 10.98 -15.05
C PRO A 90 12.89 10.69 -13.70
N MET A 91 14.21 10.55 -13.66
CA MET A 91 14.93 10.30 -12.41
C MET A 91 14.92 11.51 -11.47
N ASP A 92 15.09 12.72 -12.03
CA ASP A 92 15.05 13.97 -11.26
C ASP A 92 13.64 14.22 -10.71
N ALA A 93 12.61 13.93 -11.50
CA ALA A 93 11.21 14.01 -11.10
C ALA A 93 10.87 12.99 -10.00
N ALA A 94 11.42 11.76 -10.08
CA ALA A 94 11.23 10.74 -9.06
C ALA A 94 11.82 11.18 -7.71
N LEU A 95 13.07 11.65 -7.72
CA LEU A 95 13.76 12.15 -6.52
C LEU A 95 13.08 13.38 -5.91
N ALA A 96 12.76 14.38 -6.73
CA ALA A 96 12.10 15.61 -6.27
C ALA A 96 10.70 15.30 -5.74
N GLY A 97 9.93 14.52 -6.51
CA GLY A 97 8.55 14.14 -6.18
C GLY A 97 8.48 13.39 -4.85
N THR A 98 9.30 12.36 -4.66
CA THR A 98 9.32 11.58 -3.41
C THR A 98 9.84 12.40 -2.23
N ARG A 99 10.81 13.29 -2.41
CA ARG A 99 11.32 14.11 -1.29
C ARG A 99 10.28 15.09 -0.76
N GLU A 100 9.41 15.61 -1.62
CA GLU A 100 8.33 16.52 -1.22
C GLU A 100 7.21 15.80 -0.45
N VAL A 101 6.77 14.62 -0.93
CA VAL A 101 5.68 13.88 -0.26
C VAL A 101 6.17 12.92 0.83
N GLY A 102 7.46 12.62 0.89
CA GLY A 102 7.99 11.58 1.78
C GLY A 102 7.73 11.85 3.26
N PHE A 103 7.83 13.12 3.68
CA PHE A 103 7.48 13.50 5.05
C PHE A 103 5.98 13.30 5.33
N THR A 104 5.13 13.62 4.36
CA THR A 104 3.67 13.45 4.47
C THR A 104 3.29 11.98 4.61
N VAL A 105 3.86 11.09 3.77
CA VAL A 105 3.61 9.64 3.82
C VAL A 105 4.03 9.09 5.18
N VAL A 106 5.25 9.37 5.63
CA VAL A 106 5.74 8.91 6.95
C VAL A 106 4.86 9.41 8.10
N SER A 107 4.44 10.69 8.05
CA SER A 107 3.58 11.28 9.07
C SER A 107 2.21 10.59 9.14
N ILE A 108 1.58 10.32 8.00
CA ILE A 108 0.32 9.59 7.91
C ILE A 108 0.49 8.16 8.45
N THR A 109 1.55 7.46 8.02
CA THR A 109 1.86 6.11 8.50
C THR A 109 1.99 6.08 10.03
N VAL A 110 2.80 6.96 10.62
CA VAL A 110 2.97 7.03 12.07
C VAL A 110 1.65 7.36 12.77
N SER A 111 0.83 8.23 12.19
CA SER A 111 -0.48 8.58 12.74
C SER A 111 -1.43 7.37 12.74
N LEU A 112 -1.46 6.59 11.66
CA LEU A 112 -2.24 5.34 11.58
C LEU A 112 -1.76 4.34 12.62
N VAL A 113 -0.45 4.15 12.77
CA VAL A 113 0.12 3.29 13.82
C VAL A 113 -0.32 3.76 15.20
N ALA A 114 -0.29 5.07 15.47
CA ALA A 114 -0.73 5.63 16.74
C ALA A 114 -2.23 5.44 17.00
N VAL A 115 -3.07 5.46 15.96
CA VAL A 115 -4.52 5.20 16.06
C VAL A 115 -4.82 3.73 16.38
N PHE A 116 -4.05 2.80 15.81
CA PHE A 116 -4.27 1.37 16.05
C PHE A 116 -3.49 0.79 17.23
N ALA A 117 -2.46 1.49 17.73
CA ALA A 117 -1.67 1.04 18.88
C ALA A 117 -2.51 0.77 20.16
N PRO A 118 -3.52 1.58 20.53
CA PRO A 118 -4.38 1.32 21.69
C PRO A 118 -5.05 -0.06 21.68
N LEU A 119 -5.37 -0.59 20.49
CA LEU A 119 -6.04 -1.89 20.35
C LEU A 119 -5.15 -3.06 20.81
N LEU A 120 -3.83 -2.89 20.80
CA LEU A 120 -2.88 -3.89 21.29
C LEU A 120 -2.94 -4.08 22.81
N PHE A 121 -3.49 -3.11 23.54
CA PHE A 121 -3.63 -3.13 24.99
C PHE A 121 -5.00 -3.68 25.44
N MET A 122 -5.91 -3.98 24.51
CA MET A 122 -7.19 -4.57 24.85
C MET A 122 -7.00 -6.01 25.35
N THR A 123 -7.63 -6.34 26.48
CA THR A 123 -7.58 -7.67 27.09
C THR A 123 -8.86 -8.47 26.84
N GLY A 124 -8.79 -9.79 27.00
CA GLY A 124 -9.92 -10.71 26.84
C GLY A 124 -10.08 -11.22 25.41
N PHE A 125 -11.20 -11.90 25.13
CA PHE A 125 -11.45 -12.55 23.84
C PHE A 125 -11.42 -11.55 22.67
N PHE A 126 -12.13 -10.42 22.80
CA PHE A 126 -12.09 -9.36 21.78
C PHE A 126 -10.69 -8.76 21.65
N GLY A 127 -9.92 -8.64 22.72
CA GLY A 127 -8.54 -8.16 22.67
C GLY A 127 -7.62 -9.02 21.82
N MET A 128 -7.77 -10.35 21.88
CA MET A 128 -7.00 -11.28 21.03
C MET A 128 -7.29 -11.05 19.54
N LEU A 129 -8.57 -10.93 19.17
CA LEU A 129 -9.01 -10.72 17.79
C LEU A 129 -8.56 -9.35 17.23
N PHE A 130 -8.72 -8.29 18.01
CA PHE A 130 -8.29 -6.95 17.61
C PHE A 130 -6.76 -6.83 17.57
N ARG A 131 -6.03 -7.59 18.38
CA ARG A 131 -4.56 -7.62 18.31
C ARG A 131 -4.07 -8.19 16.99
N GLU A 132 -4.63 -9.31 16.55
CA GLU A 132 -4.31 -9.91 15.24
C GLU A 132 -4.65 -8.94 14.11
N PHE A 133 -5.83 -8.31 14.16
CA PHE A 133 -6.23 -7.27 13.21
C PHE A 133 -5.22 -6.10 13.17
N SER A 134 -4.92 -5.51 14.33
CA SER A 134 -4.10 -4.30 14.42
C SER A 134 -2.66 -4.54 14.02
N VAL A 135 -2.04 -5.64 14.45
CA VAL A 135 -0.66 -5.94 14.05
C VAL A 135 -0.58 -6.20 12.55
N THR A 136 -1.53 -6.95 11.99
CA THR A 136 -1.57 -7.23 10.55
C THR A 136 -1.71 -5.94 9.73
N LEU A 137 -2.62 -5.06 10.13
CA LEU A 137 -2.84 -3.77 9.46
C LEU A 137 -1.61 -2.87 9.57
N VAL A 138 -1.06 -2.69 10.77
CA VAL A 138 0.14 -1.87 11.02
C VAL A 138 1.34 -2.38 10.23
N ALA A 139 1.55 -3.70 10.20
CA ALA A 139 2.63 -4.31 9.43
C ALA A 139 2.50 -4.01 7.94
N ALA A 140 1.29 -4.15 7.38
CA ALA A 140 1.03 -3.87 5.98
C ALA A 140 1.26 -2.40 5.62
N ILE A 141 0.80 -1.46 6.45
CA ILE A 141 0.99 -0.01 6.23
C ILE A 141 2.48 0.37 6.35
N LEU A 142 3.21 -0.18 7.32
CA LEU A 142 4.65 0.09 7.45
C LEU A 142 5.44 -0.40 6.24
N ILE A 143 5.11 -1.60 5.75
CA ILE A 143 5.76 -2.13 4.55
C ILE A 143 5.33 -1.36 3.30
N SER A 144 4.07 -0.94 3.23
CA SER A 144 3.60 -0.02 2.18
C SER A 144 4.45 1.23 2.10
N ALA A 145 4.64 1.93 3.23
CA ALA A 145 5.43 3.15 3.28
C ALA A 145 6.88 2.93 2.82
N LEU A 146 7.47 1.78 3.18
CA LEU A 146 8.79 1.41 2.69
C LEU A 146 8.79 1.17 1.17
N VAL A 147 7.83 0.41 0.66
CA VAL A 147 7.70 0.09 -0.77
C VAL A 147 7.42 1.36 -1.60
N SER A 148 6.54 2.24 -1.11
CA SER A 148 6.14 3.48 -1.79
C SER A 148 7.24 4.53 -1.82
N LEU A 149 8.12 4.57 -0.82
CA LEU A 149 9.24 5.53 -0.79
C LEU A 149 10.54 5.00 -1.40
N THR A 150 10.64 3.69 -1.66
CA THR A 150 11.85 3.08 -2.23
C THR A 150 11.60 2.49 -3.62
N LEU A 151 10.71 1.52 -3.72
CA LEU A 151 10.47 0.76 -4.94
C LEU A 151 9.69 1.59 -5.97
N THR A 152 8.61 2.24 -5.55
CA THR A 152 7.76 3.05 -6.43
C THR A 152 8.55 4.15 -7.15
N PRO A 153 9.34 5.02 -6.49
CA PRO A 153 10.13 6.02 -7.19
C PRO A 153 11.23 5.43 -8.08
N SER A 154 11.86 4.33 -7.65
CA SER A 154 12.86 3.63 -8.49
C SER A 154 12.24 3.12 -9.78
N LEU A 155 11.05 2.51 -9.71
CA LEU A 155 10.31 2.05 -10.87
C LEU A 155 9.81 3.22 -11.72
N CYS A 156 9.30 4.29 -11.11
CA CYS A 156 8.88 5.48 -11.84
C CYS A 156 10.04 6.13 -12.59
N GLY A 157 11.20 6.30 -11.95
CA GLY A 157 12.37 6.92 -12.56
C GLY A 157 12.95 6.13 -13.74
N GLN A 158 12.73 4.80 -13.80
CA GLN A 158 13.18 3.95 -14.89
C GLN A 158 12.13 3.74 -15.99
N PHE A 159 10.86 3.57 -15.62
CA PHE A 159 9.78 3.17 -16.54
C PHE A 159 8.90 4.34 -17.02
N LEU A 160 8.78 5.45 -16.28
CA LEU A 160 8.07 6.62 -16.81
C LEU A 160 8.98 7.34 -17.81
N ARG A 161 8.68 7.18 -19.10
CA ARG A 161 9.31 7.99 -20.16
C ARG A 161 8.68 9.39 -20.17
N ALA A 162 9.52 10.41 -20.09
CA ALA A 162 9.14 11.75 -20.50
C ALA A 162 8.68 11.68 -21.96
N HIS A 163 7.44 12.08 -22.24
CA HIS A 163 7.02 12.29 -23.62
C HIS A 163 7.84 13.47 -24.14
N PRO A 164 8.65 13.30 -25.21
CA PRO A 164 9.24 14.46 -25.87
C PRO A 164 8.11 15.34 -26.43
N PRO A 165 8.27 16.68 -26.41
CA PRO A 165 7.32 17.60 -27.02
C PRO A 165 7.19 17.39 -28.53
#